data_AF-F5AMQ9-F1
#
_entry.id   AF-F5AMQ9-F1
#
_cell.length_a   1.000
_cell.length_b   1.000
_cell.length_c   1.000
_cell.angle_alpha   90.00
_cell.angle_beta   90.00
_cell.angle_gamma   90.00
#
_symmetry.space_group_name_H-M   'P 1'
#
loop_
_entity.id
_entity.type
_entity.pdbx_description
1 polymer ?
#
loop_
_entity_poly.entity_id
_entity_poly.type
_entity_poly.pdbx_seq_one_letter_code
_entity_poly.pdbx_strand_id
1 'polypeptide(L)' 'KGIQQATTGVSQETSENPGNKTIVPATLPQLTPTLVSLLEVIEPEVLYAGYDSSVPDSTWRIMT' A
#
# COMPACT_ATOMS: atom_id res chain seq x y z
N LYS A 1 29.66 -20.67 42.61
CA LYS A 1 30.10 -19.69 41.57
C LYS A 1 29.41 -20.11 40.28
N GLY A 2 28.48 -19.42 39.62
CA GLY A 2 27.70 -18.21 39.85
C GLY A 2 26.55 -18.19 38.82
N ILE A 3 25.42 -17.58 39.22
CA ILE A 3 24.36 -16.86 38.46
C ILE A 3 23.79 -17.49 37.14
N GLN A 4 22.52 -17.88 37.07
CA GLN A 4 21.29 -17.08 36.80
C GLN A 4 21.29 -16.31 35.47
N GLN A 5 20.38 -16.72 34.56
CA GLN A 5 19.66 -15.82 33.63
C GLN A 5 18.30 -16.49 33.34
N ALA A 6 17.23 -16.15 34.09
CA ALA A 6 16.21 -15.13 33.76
C ALA A 6 15.57 -15.38 32.37
N THR A 7 14.40 -16.04 32.28
CA THR A 7 13.01 -15.56 32.49
C THR A 7 12.28 -15.32 31.16
N THR A 8 11.19 -16.06 31.00
CA THR A 8 9.87 -15.67 30.44
C THR A 8 9.77 -14.80 29.18
N GLY A 9 9.02 -15.30 28.20
CA GLY A 9 8.38 -14.46 27.19
C GLY A 9 7.59 -15.28 26.17
N VAL A 10 6.48 -15.88 26.61
CA VAL A 10 5.46 -16.41 25.70
C VAL A 10 5.08 -15.30 24.71
N SER A 11 5.27 -15.50 23.41
CA SER A 11 4.51 -14.75 22.42
C SER A 11 3.33 -15.62 22.08
N GLN A 12 2.30 -15.46 22.91
CA GLN A 12 0.95 -15.95 22.66
C GLN A 12 0.60 -15.71 21.19
N GLU A 13 0.18 -16.78 20.53
CA GLU A 13 -0.82 -16.72 19.48
C GLU A 13 -1.93 -15.80 19.98
N THR A 14 -1.95 -14.56 19.50
CA THR A 14 -2.96 -13.58 19.87
C THR A 14 -4.28 -14.02 19.30
N SER A 15 -5.07 -14.65 20.16
CA SER A 15 -6.53 -14.69 20.14
C SER A 15 -7.10 -13.54 19.31
N GLU A 16 -7.74 -13.88 18.18
CA GLU A 16 -8.39 -12.94 17.29
C GLU A 16 -9.53 -12.24 18.04
N ASN A 17 -9.22 -11.14 18.71
CA ASN A 17 -10.20 -10.28 19.34
C ASN A 17 -10.80 -9.37 18.24
N PRO A 18 -12.09 -9.50 17.90
CA PRO A 18 -12.72 -8.71 16.84
C PRO A 18 -12.81 -7.19 17.14
N GLY A 19 -12.37 -6.76 18.34
CA GLY A 19 -12.38 -5.36 18.79
C GLY A 19 -11.06 -4.59 18.63
N ASN A 20 -9.94 -5.22 18.26
CA ASN A 20 -8.63 -4.54 18.24
C ASN A 20 -8.21 -4.16 16.80
N LYS A 21 -9.02 -3.35 16.12
CA LYS A 21 -8.59 -2.71 14.87
C LYS A 21 -7.66 -1.56 15.22
N THR A 22 -6.35 -1.81 15.21
CA THR A 22 -5.35 -0.76 15.35
C THR A 22 -5.52 0.25 14.22
N ILE A 23 -5.90 1.48 14.58
CA ILE A 23 -5.97 2.61 13.65
C ILE A 23 -4.55 3.13 13.48
N VAL A 24 -3.98 2.96 12.29
CA VAL A 24 -2.70 3.56 11.91
C VAL A 24 -2.94 4.96 11.33
N PRO A 25 -2.08 5.96 11.63
CA PRO A 25 -2.14 7.26 10.98
C PRO A 25 -1.94 7.13 9.47
N ALA A 26 -2.58 8.00 8.68
CA ALA A 26 -2.27 8.12 7.26
C ALA A 26 -0.86 8.72 7.10
N THR A 27 0.04 7.99 6.46
CA THR A 27 1.42 8.43 6.19
C THR A 27 1.74 8.32 4.72
N LEU A 28 2.65 9.18 4.24
CA LEU A 28 3.25 8.99 2.93
C LEU A 28 4.13 7.73 2.91
N PRO A 29 4.28 7.06 1.76
CA PRO A 29 5.21 5.96 1.61
C PRO A 29 6.65 6.38 1.98
N GLN A 30 7.36 5.54 2.72
CA GLN A 30 8.75 5.80 3.06
C GLN A 30 9.67 5.42 1.89
N LEU A 31 10.54 6.33 1.47
CA LEU A 31 11.46 6.10 0.36
C LEU A 31 12.73 5.36 0.81
N THR A 32 13.17 4.40 0.00
CA THR A 32 14.53 3.86 0.08
C THR A 32 15.42 4.61 -0.92
N PRO A 33 16.74 4.73 -0.68
CA PRO A 33 17.65 5.43 -1.59
C PRO A 33 17.99 4.57 -2.82
N THR A 34 16.96 4.15 -3.55
CA THR A 34 17.05 3.35 -4.77
C THR A 34 16.24 4.01 -5.88
N LEU A 35 16.68 3.87 -7.13
CA LEU A 35 15.94 4.43 -8.27
C LEU A 35 14.56 3.80 -8.44
N VAL A 36 14.41 2.51 -8.12
CA VAL A 36 13.12 1.82 -8.19
C VAL A 36 12.10 2.40 -7.21
N SER A 37 12.51 2.68 -5.97
CA SER A 37 11.63 3.32 -4.97
C SER A 37 11.19 4.72 -5.38
N LEU A 38 12.01 5.43 -6.14
CA LEU A 38 11.63 6.72 -6.72
C LEU A 38 10.65 6.56 -7.89
N LEU A 39 10.85 5.56 -8.75
CA LEU A 39 9.94 5.31 -9.87
C LEU A 39 8.54 4.90 -9.39
N GLU A 40 8.46 4.08 -8.34
CA GLU A 40 7.19 3.65 -7.73
C GLU A 40 6.41 4.83 -7.14
N VAL A 41 7.08 5.78 -6.47
CA VAL A 41 6.39 6.91 -5.83
C VAL A 41 5.94 7.98 -6.81
N ILE A 42 6.55 8.05 -8.01
CA ILE A 42 6.20 9.02 -9.05
C ILE A 42 5.30 8.44 -10.14
N GLU A 43 4.87 7.18 -10.01
CA GLU A 43 3.93 6.59 -10.96
C GLU A 43 2.65 7.45 -10.99
N PRO A 44 2.23 7.94 -12.17
CA PRO A 44 1.05 8.78 -12.27
C PRO A 44 -0.20 7.96 -11.99
N GLU A 45 -1.25 8.63 -11.50
CA GLU A 45 -2.55 8.01 -11.33
C GLU A 45 -3.17 7.65 -12.68
N VAL A 46 -3.96 6.57 -12.70
CA VAL A 46 -4.72 6.17 -13.88
C VAL A 46 -5.80 7.20 -14.15
N LEU A 47 -5.72 7.84 -15.31
CA LEU A 47 -6.76 8.75 -15.80
C LEU A 47 -7.82 8.00 -16.59
N TYR A 48 -9.08 8.34 -16.35
CA TYR A 48 -10.18 7.86 -17.18
C TYR A 48 -10.34 8.76 -18.41
N ALA A 49 -10.42 8.16 -19.60
CA ALA A 49 -10.51 8.90 -20.85
C ALA A 49 -11.81 9.72 -21.02
N GLY A 50 -12.79 9.54 -20.14
CA GLY A 50 -14.11 10.17 -20.29
C GLY A 50 -14.81 9.73 -21.58
N TYR A 51 -14.51 8.51 -22.05
CA TYR A 51 -15.00 8.00 -23.33
C TYR A 51 -16.53 7.94 -23.34
N ASP A 52 -17.13 8.59 -24.33
CA ASP A 52 -18.57 8.64 -24.54
C ASP A 52 -19.02 7.51 -25.46
N SER A 53 -19.49 6.41 -24.84
CA SER A 53 -20.04 5.25 -25.54
C SER A 53 -21.38 5.48 -26.24
N SER A 54 -22.02 6.66 -26.09
CA SER A 54 -23.29 6.96 -26.75
C SER A 54 -23.13 7.29 -28.23
N VAL A 55 -21.90 7.60 -28.66
CA VAL A 55 -21.60 8.07 -30.02
C VAL A 55 -20.79 7.00 -30.75
N PRO A 56 -21.05 6.72 -32.05
CA PRO A 56 -20.33 5.68 -32.77
C PRO A 56 -18.83 5.96 -32.86
N ASP A 57 -18.08 4.88 -32.73
CA ASP A 57 -16.65 4.83 -32.96
C ASP A 57 -16.32 5.19 -34.41
N SER A 58 -15.37 6.10 -34.56
CA SER A 58 -14.79 6.44 -35.86
C SER A 58 -13.32 6.76 -35.68
N THR A 59 -12.51 6.37 -36.66
CA THR A 59 -11.04 6.50 -36.62
C THR A 59 -10.58 7.91 -36.24
N TRP A 60 -11.25 8.93 -36.78
CA TRP A 60 -10.96 10.34 -36.46
C TRP A 60 -11.16 10.67 -34.97
N ARG A 61 -12.20 10.12 -34.34
CA ARG A 61 -12.57 10.43 -32.95
C ARG A 61 -11.76 9.64 -31.92
N ILE A 62 -11.16 8.52 -32.34
CA ILE A 62 -10.37 7.64 -31.47
C ILE A 62 -8.87 7.96 -31.55
N MET A 63 -8.39 8.49 -32.69
CA MET A 63 -6.96 8.81 -32.89
C MET A 63 -6.55 10.23 -32.47
N THR A 64 -7.49 11.04 -32.00
CA THR A 64 -7.23 12.42 -31.52
C THR A 64 -7.17 12.43 -30.00
#